data_AF-A0A257QGV2-F1
#
_entry.id   AF-A0A257QGV2-F1
#
_cell.length_a   1.000
_cell.length_b   1.000
_cell.length_c   1.000
_cell.angle_alpha   90.00
_cell.angle_beta   90.00
_cell.angle_gamma   90.00
#
_symmetry.space_group_name_H-M   'P 1'
#
loop_
_entity.id
_entity.type
_entity.pdbx_description
1 polymer ?
#
loop_
_entity_poly.entity_id
_entity_poly.type
_entity_poly.pdbx_seq_one_letter_code
_entity_poly.pdbx_strand_id
1 'polypeptide(L)' 'MLTFAENIVLLAMDGDTGHLRPLPERALDYALAGALLMGLATHNRIDPRLSPMQVLDNSPT' A
#
# COMPACT_ATOMS: atom_id res chain seq x y z
N MET A 1 -12.89 6.56 4.30
CA MET A 1 -12.13 5.52 5.01
C MET A 1 -10.73 5.53 4.42
N LEU A 2 -9.68 5.44 5.24
CA LEU A 2 -8.31 5.53 4.74
C LEU A 2 -7.90 4.23 4.03
N THR A 3 -7.17 4.36 2.92
CA THR A 3 -6.50 3.26 2.23
C THR A 3 -5.35 2.70 3.08
N PHE A 4 -4.88 1.49 2.78
CA PHE A 4 -3.71 0.93 3.45
C PHE A 4 -2.47 1.83 3.26
N ALA A 5 -2.31 2.43 2.08
CA ALA A 5 -1.20 3.34 1.79
C ALA A 5 -1.23 4.58 2.69
N GLU A 6 -2.40 5.23 2.81
CA GLU A 6 -2.57 6.39 3.70
C GLU A 6 -2.33 6.03 5.17
N ASN A 7 -2.76 4.85 5.62
CA ASN A 7 -2.47 4.37 6.98
C ASN A 7 -0.96 4.15 7.20
N ILE A 8 -0.23 3.60 6.22
CA ILE A 8 1.23 3.44 6.30
C ILE A 8 1.93 4.80 6.36
N VAL A 9 1.50 5.79 5.58
CA VAL A 9 2.06 7.15 5.65
C VAL A 9 1.82 7.75 7.03
N LEU A 10 0.60 7.65 7.56
CA LEU A 10 0.29 8.11 8.92
C LEU A 10 1.15 7.41 9.97
N LEU A 11 1.41 6.11 9.82
CA LEU A 11 2.30 5.37 10.70
C LEU A 11 3.77 5.77 10.55
N ALA A 12 4.19 6.22 9.38
CA ALA A 12 5.55 6.71 9.14
C ALA A 12 5.75 8.16 9.62
N MET A 13 4.68 8.94 9.78
CA MET A 13 4.75 10.32 10.22
C MET A 13 4.94 10.46 11.73
N ASP A 14 5.76 11.44 12.09
CA ASP A 14 5.88 12.01 13.41
C ASP A 14 4.65 12.89 13.71
N GLY A 15 3.99 12.65 14.84
CA GLY A 15 2.70 13.25 15.17
C GLY A 15 2.77 14.73 15.55
N ASP A 16 3.95 15.21 15.98
CA ASP A 16 4.13 16.57 16.46
C ASP A 16 4.66 17.48 15.34
N THR A 17 5.54 16.96 14.48
CA THR A 17 6.19 17.72 13.41
C THR A 17 5.53 17.55 12.04
N GLY A 18 4.77 16.47 11.84
CA GLY A 18 4.20 16.11 10.52
C GLY A 18 5.24 15.63 9.50
N HIS A 19 6.50 15.45 9.91
CA HIS A 19 7.54 14.91 9.05
C HIS A 19 7.58 13.39 9.10
N LEU A 20 8.11 12.77 8.04
CA LEU A 20 8.38 11.33 8.05
C LEU A 20 9.53 11.03 9.01
N ARG A 21 9.36 10.01 9.85
CA ARG A 21 10.43 9.46 10.68
C ARG A 21 11.57 8.94 9.79
N PRO A 22 12.83 8.96 10.25
CA PRO A 22 13.92 8.32 9.53
C PRO A 22 13.65 6.83 9.39
N LEU A 23 13.66 6.35 8.15
CA LEU A 23 13.45 4.95 7.80
C LEU A 23 14.67 4.45 7.02
N PRO A 24 14.94 3.13 7.02
CA PRO A 24 15.90 2.54 6.12
C PRO A 24 15.58 2.90 4.66
N GLU A 25 16.61 2.95 3.83
CA GLU A 25 16.46 3.24 2.40
C GLU A 25 15.38 2.33 1.78
N ARG A 26 14.44 2.94 1.03
CA ARG A 26 13.31 2.26 0.35
C ARG A 26 12.31 1.52 1.24
N ALA A 27 12.43 1.55 2.56
CA ALA A 27 11.50 0.85 3.44
C ALA A 27 10.05 1.34 3.23
N LEU A 28 9.85 2.65 3.12
CA LEU A 28 8.54 3.23 2.84
C LEU A 28 8.05 2.88 1.44
N ASP A 29 8.91 2.92 0.43
CA ASP A 29 8.55 2.59 -0.96
C ASP A 29 8.00 1.16 -1.09
N TYR A 30 8.70 0.18 -0.49
CA TYR A 30 8.25 -1.20 -0.49
C TYR A 30 6.97 -1.41 0.33
N ALA A 31 6.85 -0.72 1.47
CA ALA A 31 5.64 -0.77 2.29
C ALA A 31 4.41 -0.24 1.52
N LEU A 32 4.57 0.88 0.81
CA LEU A 32 3.50 1.48 -0.01
C LEU A 32 3.15 0.59 -1.20
N ALA A 33 4.14 0.01 -1.90
CA ALA A 33 3.88 -0.94 -2.98
C ALA A 33 3.07 -2.15 -2.50
N GLY A 34 3.43 -2.72 -1.34
CA GLY A 34 2.66 -3.81 -0.72
C GLY A 34 1.24 -3.39 -0.34
N ALA A 35 1.06 -2.19 0.23
CA ALA A 35 -0.25 -1.66 0.57
C ALA A 35 -1.17 -1.47 -0.65
N LEU A 36 -0.62 -1.05 -1.80
CA LEU A 36 -1.38 -0.96 -3.04
C LEU A 36 -1.84 -2.34 -3.52
N LEU A 37 -0.96 -3.34 -3.51
CA LEU A 37 -1.32 -4.72 -3.88
C LEU A 37 -2.39 -5.29 -2.93
N MET A 38 -2.25 -5.08 -1.62
CA MET A 38 -3.26 -5.49 -0.64
C MET A 38 -4.60 -4.79 -0.89
N GLY A 39 -4.58 -3.49 -1.19
CA GLY A 39 -5.78 -2.73 -1.54
C GLY A 39 -6.48 -3.31 -2.76
N LEU A 40 -5.74 -3.56 -3.84
CA LEU A 40 -6.29 -4.15 -5.07
C LEU A 40 -6.86 -5.56 -4.85
N ALA A 41 -6.16 -6.41 -4.09
CA ALA A 41 -6.64 -7.75 -3.76
C ALA A 41 -7.93 -7.71 -2.92
N THR A 42 -8.01 -6.79 -1.96
CA THR A 42 -9.21 -6.61 -1.11
C THR A 42 -10.43 -6.15 -1.92
N HIS A 43 -10.21 -5.43 -3.02
CA HIS A 43 -11.26 -4.98 -3.94
C HIS A 43 -11.49 -5.95 -5.12
N ASN A 44 -10.96 -7.18 -5.05
CA ASN A 44 -11.05 -8.18 -6.12
C ASN A 44 -10.55 -7.68 -7.49
N ARG A 45 -9.56 -6.77 -7.51
CA ARG A 45 -8.92 -6.29 -8.75
C ARG A 45 -7.81 -7.21 -9.24
N ILE A 46 -7.16 -7.92 -8.31
CA ILE A 46 -6.10 -8.89 -8.59
C ILE A 46 -6.28 -10.16 -7.74
N ASP A 47 -5.71 -11.28 -8.20
CA ASP A 47 -5.52 -12.48 -7.37
C ASP A 47 -4.03 -12.77 -7.17
N PRO A 48 -3.47 -12.48 -5.97
CA PRO A 48 -2.06 -12.75 -5.67
C PRO A 48 -1.77 -14.24 -5.38
N ARG A 49 -2.79 -15.11 -5.30
CA ARG A 49 -2.61 -16.56 -5.06
C ARG A 49 -2.28 -17.32 -6.34
N LEU A 50 -2.54 -16.72 -7.50
CA LEU A 50 -2.19 -17.28 -8.80
C LEU A 50 -0.72 -16.96 -9.12
N SER A 51 -0.05 -17.88 -9.84
CA SER A 51 1.34 -17.69 -10.29
C SER A 51 1.41 -17.90 -11.82
N PRO A 52 1.58 -16.83 -12.63
CA PRO A 52 1.75 -15.43 -12.20
C PRO A 52 0.45 -14.82 -11.62
N MET A 53 0.60 -13.76 -10.82
CA MET A 53 -0.51 -12.95 -10.32
C MET A 53 -1.35 -12.43 -11.49
N GLN A 54 -2.68 -12.46 -11.37
CA GLN A 54 -3.59 -12.06 -12.44
C GLN A 54 -4.42 -10.83 -12.07
N VAL A 55 -4.75 -10.03 -13.09
CA VAL A 55 -5.75 -8.95 -13.01
C VAL A 55 -7.13 -9.57 -13.24
N LEU A 56 -8.03 -9.37 -12.29
CA LEU A 56 -9.41 -9.87 -12.33
C LEU A 56 -10.38 -8.81 -12.90
N ASP A 57 -10.15 -7.54 -12.56
CA ASP A 57 -10.99 -6.40 -12.98
C ASP A 57 -10.09 -5.18 -13.15
N ASN A 58 -10.18 -4.54 -14.33
CA ASN A 58 -9.40 -3.37 -14.72
C ASN A 58 -10.21 -2.06 -14.69
N SER A 59 -11.42 -2.08 -14.13
CA SER A 59 -12.19 -0.86 -13.88
C SER A 59 -11.48 0.04 -12.86
N PRO A 60 -11.64 1.38 -12.97
CA PRO A 60 -11.07 2.32 -12.01
C PRO A 60 -11.44 1.99 -10.56
N THR A 61 -10.51 2.31 -9.65
CA THR A 61 -10.66 2.20 -8.19
C THR A 61 -10.88 3.55 -7.55
#